data_AF-A0A5J4L9F7-F1
#
_entry.id   AF-A0A5J4L9F7-F1
#
_cell.length_a   1.000
_cell.length_b   1.000
_cell.length_c   1.000
_cell.angle_alpha   90.00
_cell.angle_beta   90.00
_cell.angle_gamma   90.00
#
_symmetry.space_group_name_H-M   'P 1'
#
loop_
_entity.id
_entity.type
_entity.pdbx_description
1 polymer ?
#
loop_
_entity_poly.entity_id
_entity_poly.type
_entity_poly.pdbx_seq_one_letter_code
_entity_poly.pdbx_strand_id
1 'polypeptide(L)'
;MSESPESSGAIPPAPAGRDSIYDPLRRENLGRSVLWALVSTQAVPLGEIPDFRGSGIYAIYYTGDHELYQPISSSMFHIPIYVGKADPKGSRKGETVGHAWEGHKLRDRLRAHSRKIDKALDLELGHFHARFLPADDLFTPMAERLMISELRPVWNVVLEGFGVNRQGSGRESNQLRPKWHELHPGVEWADGMPGQPGGAAPLHAAVVAHLKLHSTPPASAEGGPGQPGITDPHPV
;
A
#
# COMPACT_ATOMS: atom_id res chain seq x y z
N MET A 1 33.47 36.41 -51.23
CA MET A 1 33.69 34.96 -51.09
C MET A 1 33.70 34.65 -49.61
N SER A 2 32.57 34.18 -49.10
CA SER A 2 32.39 33.78 -47.71
C SER A 2 32.10 32.29 -47.72
N GLU A 3 32.99 31.50 -47.14
CA GLU A 3 32.70 30.12 -46.72
C GLU A 3 33.00 30.00 -45.23
N SER A 4 31.97 29.56 -44.49
CA SER A 4 31.98 29.24 -43.07
C SER A 4 32.72 27.92 -42.81
N PRO A 5 33.26 27.69 -41.60
CA PRO A 5 33.67 26.38 -41.15
C PRO A 5 32.52 25.71 -40.37
N GLU A 6 31.99 24.60 -40.87
CA GLU A 6 31.22 23.68 -40.03
C GLU A 6 31.67 22.23 -40.29
N SER A 7 32.27 21.63 -39.28
CA SER A 7 32.10 20.21 -38.99
C SER A 7 32.53 19.98 -37.54
N SER A 8 31.62 20.29 -36.61
CA SER A 8 31.72 19.81 -35.24
C SER A 8 31.23 18.36 -35.25
N GLY A 9 32.19 17.43 -35.22
CA GLY A 9 31.89 16.00 -35.12
C GLY A 9 31.23 15.71 -33.78
N ALA A 10 29.89 15.64 -33.77
CA ALA A 10 29.15 15.12 -32.64
C ALA A 10 29.47 13.62 -32.48
N ILE A 11 30.10 13.28 -31.36
CA ILE A 11 30.26 11.88 -30.93
C ILE A 11 28.84 11.32 -30.74
N PRO A 12 28.46 10.20 -31.41
CA PRO A 12 27.15 9.61 -31.20
C PRO A 12 27.02 9.20 -29.72
N PRO A 13 25.84 9.38 -29.09
CA PRO A 13 25.64 8.98 -27.71
C PRO A 13 25.96 7.49 -27.56
N ALA A 14 26.67 7.15 -26.48
CA ALA A 14 27.04 5.77 -26.15
C ALA A 14 25.80 4.86 -26.23
N PRO A 15 25.94 3.59 -26.67
CA PRO A 15 24.80 2.71 -26.82
C PRO A 15 24.08 2.61 -25.48
N ALA A 16 22.80 2.98 -25.51
CA ALA A 16 21.91 2.95 -24.37
C ALA A 16 21.98 1.54 -23.73
N GLY A 17 22.56 1.43 -22.54
CA GLY A 17 22.55 0.18 -21.77
C GLY A 17 21.10 -0.27 -21.56
N ARG A 18 20.87 -1.57 -21.36
CA ARG A 18 19.50 -2.13 -21.24
C ARG A 18 18.59 -1.29 -20.36
N ASP A 19 19.11 -0.74 -19.26
CA ASP A 19 18.34 0.04 -18.29
C ASP A 19 17.86 1.42 -18.79
N SER A 20 18.49 1.98 -19.83
CA SER A 20 18.17 3.29 -20.40
C SER A 20 17.07 3.29 -21.47
N ILE A 21 16.64 2.10 -21.94
CA ILE A 21 15.51 1.97 -22.87
C ILE A 21 14.22 1.83 -22.05
N TYR A 22 13.23 2.70 -22.28
CA TYR A 22 11.92 2.53 -21.65
C TYR A 22 11.27 1.22 -22.11
N ASP A 23 10.87 0.38 -21.16
CA ASP A 23 10.14 -0.85 -21.43
C ASP A 23 8.85 -0.86 -20.58
N PRO A 24 7.66 -0.73 -21.21
CA PRO A 24 6.39 -0.67 -20.48
C PRO A 24 6.06 -1.98 -19.76
N LEU A 25 6.69 -3.10 -20.12
CA LEU A 25 6.49 -4.41 -19.50
C LEU A 25 7.46 -4.67 -18.35
N ARG A 26 8.35 -3.71 -18.02
CA ARG A 26 9.14 -3.78 -16.79
C ARG A 26 8.22 -3.85 -15.58
N ARG A 27 8.67 -4.62 -14.59
CA ARG A 27 7.91 -4.88 -13.37
C ARG A 27 7.47 -3.60 -12.67
N GLU A 28 8.35 -2.61 -12.63
CA GLU A 28 8.14 -1.31 -12.00
C GLU A 28 7.08 -0.50 -12.76
N ASN A 29 7.14 -0.52 -14.10
CA ASN A 29 6.18 0.19 -14.95
C ASN A 29 4.78 -0.45 -14.90
N LEU A 30 4.70 -1.78 -14.88
CA LEU A 30 3.45 -2.50 -14.66
C LEU A 30 2.86 -2.21 -13.28
N GLY A 31 3.70 -2.21 -12.23
CA GLY A 31 3.29 -1.82 -10.88
C GLY A 31 2.75 -0.38 -10.82
N ARG A 32 3.44 0.57 -11.46
CA ARG A 32 3.01 1.98 -11.55
C ARG A 32 1.70 2.15 -12.31
N SER A 33 1.49 1.38 -13.37
CA SER A 33 0.22 1.40 -14.10
C SER A 33 -0.96 1.01 -13.21
N VAL A 34 -0.81 -0.04 -12.39
CA VAL A 34 -1.84 -0.46 -11.43
C VAL A 34 -2.02 0.57 -10.31
N LEU A 35 -0.93 1.13 -9.77
CA LEU A 35 -0.98 2.19 -8.77
C LEU A 35 -1.75 3.40 -9.33
N TRP A 36 -1.43 3.85 -10.54
CA TRP A 36 -2.11 4.98 -11.17
C TRP A 36 -3.60 4.73 -11.37
N ALA A 37 -3.96 3.53 -11.84
CA ALA A 37 -5.36 3.12 -11.97
C ALA A 37 -6.08 3.13 -10.61
N LEU A 38 -5.41 2.66 -9.53
CA LEU A 38 -5.96 2.65 -8.19
C LEU A 38 -6.18 4.06 -7.64
N VAL A 39 -5.19 4.97 -7.73
CA VAL A 39 -5.32 6.35 -7.21
C VAL A 39 -6.31 7.18 -8.02
N SER A 40 -6.58 6.80 -9.27
CA SER A 40 -7.61 7.40 -10.11
C SER A 40 -9.04 6.98 -9.72
N THR A 41 -9.20 5.95 -8.88
CA THR A 41 -10.52 5.58 -8.35
C THR A 41 -11.02 6.58 -7.31
N GLN A 42 -12.35 6.71 -7.21
CA GLN A 42 -12.97 7.50 -6.16
C GLN A 42 -12.72 6.85 -4.80
N ALA A 43 -12.26 7.64 -3.83
CA ALA A 43 -12.21 7.20 -2.44
C ALA A 43 -13.62 7.13 -1.87
N VAL A 44 -13.94 6.04 -1.16
CA VAL A 44 -15.23 5.85 -0.48
C VAL A 44 -15.02 5.63 1.01
N PRO A 45 -15.98 5.97 1.88
CA PRO A 45 -15.89 5.64 3.30
C PRO A 45 -15.70 4.13 3.51
N LEU A 46 -14.78 3.75 4.40
CA LEU A 46 -14.45 2.34 4.64
C LEU A 46 -15.62 1.57 5.30
N GLY A 47 -16.52 2.27 6.00
CA GLY A 47 -17.76 1.72 6.52
C GLY A 47 -18.82 1.43 5.46
N GLU A 48 -18.71 2.04 4.27
CA GLU A 48 -19.76 2.06 3.24
C GLU A 48 -19.30 1.40 1.92
N ILE A 49 -18.43 0.39 2.01
CA ILE A 49 -17.91 -0.30 0.83
C ILE A 49 -19.07 -0.92 0.03
N PRO A 50 -19.28 -0.49 -1.24
CA PRO A 50 -20.38 -0.96 -2.06
C PRO A 50 -20.23 -2.45 -2.38
N ASP A 51 -21.31 -3.07 -2.85
CA ASP A 51 -21.21 -4.40 -3.40
C ASP A 51 -20.56 -4.38 -4.78
N PHE A 52 -19.51 -5.18 -4.92
CA PHE A 52 -18.83 -5.44 -6.18
C PHE A 52 -18.20 -6.83 -6.14
N ARG A 53 -17.78 -7.32 -7.31
CA ARG A 53 -17.13 -8.61 -7.46
C ARG A 53 -15.65 -8.47 -7.75
N GLY A 54 -14.90 -9.51 -7.38
CA GLY A 54 -13.52 -9.72 -7.77
C GLY A 54 -12.50 -9.68 -6.64
N SER A 55 -11.29 -9.96 -7.07
CA SER A 55 -10.02 -9.90 -6.35
C SER A 55 -9.23 -8.68 -6.82
N GLY A 56 -8.24 -8.23 -6.07
CA GLY A 56 -7.51 -7.03 -6.47
C GLY A 56 -6.69 -6.39 -5.36
N ILE A 57 -6.44 -5.09 -5.53
CA ILE A 57 -5.61 -4.25 -4.65
C ILE A 57 -6.45 -3.11 -4.05
N TYR A 58 -6.06 -2.66 -2.86
CA TYR A 58 -6.69 -1.53 -2.18
C TYR A 58 -5.69 -0.73 -1.34
N ALA A 59 -6.06 0.51 -1.06
CA ALA A 59 -5.38 1.41 -0.15
C ALA A 59 -6.41 2.03 0.81
N ILE A 60 -6.06 2.10 2.08
CA ILE A 60 -6.85 2.73 3.14
C ILE A 60 -6.17 4.04 3.52
N TYR A 61 -6.97 5.09 3.71
CA TYR A 61 -6.54 6.44 4.01
C TYR A 61 -7.21 6.92 5.30
N TYR A 62 -6.54 7.86 5.96
CA TYR A 62 -6.99 8.44 7.22
C TYR A 62 -7.33 9.93 7.04
N THR A 63 -8.41 10.38 7.69
CA THR A 63 -8.94 11.74 7.60
C THR A 63 -9.41 12.29 8.95
N GLY A 64 -9.07 11.60 10.04
CA GLY A 64 -9.54 11.93 11.38
C GLY A 64 -8.58 12.77 12.20
N ASP A 65 -8.86 12.81 13.50
CA ASP A 65 -8.19 13.68 14.46
C ASP A 65 -7.23 12.98 15.44
N HIS A 66 -7.03 11.66 15.31
CA HIS A 66 -6.15 10.87 16.17
C HIS A 66 -4.71 11.41 16.11
N GLU A 67 -4.16 11.77 17.28
CA GLU A 67 -2.88 12.47 17.42
C GLU A 67 -1.74 11.83 16.62
N LEU A 68 -1.60 10.50 16.73
CA LEU A 68 -0.57 9.75 15.99
C LEU A 68 -0.64 9.89 14.46
N TYR A 69 -1.84 10.06 13.90
CA TYR A 69 -2.07 10.00 12.46
C TYR A 69 -2.36 11.36 11.83
N GLN A 70 -2.34 12.43 12.62
CA GLN A 70 -2.44 13.81 12.15
C GLN A 70 -1.55 14.12 10.94
N PRO A 71 -0.27 13.70 10.86
CA PRO A 71 0.59 14.05 9.74
C PRO A 71 0.09 13.55 8.37
N ILE A 72 -0.74 12.51 8.33
CA ILE A 72 -1.30 11.93 7.11
C ILE A 72 -2.81 12.14 6.98
N SER A 73 -3.42 12.87 7.93
CA SER A 73 -4.85 13.16 7.90
C SER A 73 -5.14 14.16 6.78
N SER A 74 -5.75 13.69 5.69
CA SER A 74 -5.99 14.53 4.52
C SER A 74 -7.10 13.99 3.62
N SER A 75 -8.02 14.88 3.23
CA SER A 75 -9.04 14.59 2.21
C SER A 75 -8.48 14.49 0.78
N MET A 76 -7.18 14.74 0.59
CA MET A 76 -6.51 14.57 -0.71
C MET A 76 -6.11 13.11 -0.99
N PHE A 77 -6.11 12.26 0.04
CA PHE A 77 -5.83 10.82 -0.09
C PHE A 77 -4.50 10.50 -0.81
N HIS A 78 -3.44 11.26 -0.50
CA HIS A 78 -2.11 11.06 -1.08
C HIS A 78 -1.33 9.95 -0.38
N ILE A 79 -1.32 9.95 0.96
CA ILE A 79 -0.60 8.94 1.75
C ILE A 79 -1.59 7.94 2.35
N PRO A 80 -1.57 6.68 1.92
CA PRO A 80 -2.36 5.65 2.58
C PRO A 80 -1.75 5.30 3.94
N ILE A 81 -2.61 5.01 4.91
CA ILE A 81 -2.19 4.44 6.20
C ILE A 81 -1.87 2.95 6.06
N TYR A 82 -2.54 2.28 5.11
CA TYR A 82 -2.35 0.87 4.78
C TYR A 82 -2.59 0.56 3.30
N VAL A 83 -1.83 -0.37 2.74
CA VAL A 83 -2.02 -0.94 1.40
C VAL A 83 -2.10 -2.45 1.53
N GLY A 84 -2.98 -3.07 0.75
CA GLY A 84 -3.02 -4.53 0.69
C GLY A 84 -3.69 -5.07 -0.56
N LYS A 85 -3.66 -6.39 -0.69
CA LYS A 85 -4.38 -7.11 -1.74
C LYS A 85 -5.32 -8.20 -1.20
N ALA A 86 -6.19 -8.68 -2.08
CA ALA A 86 -7.04 -9.82 -1.86
C ALA A 86 -6.99 -10.72 -3.09
N ASP A 87 -6.36 -11.89 -2.96
CA ASP A 87 -6.16 -12.85 -4.04
C ASP A 87 -7.39 -13.77 -4.22
N PRO A 88 -7.62 -14.31 -5.43
CA PRO A 88 -8.60 -15.37 -5.66
C PRO A 88 -8.35 -16.60 -4.78
N LYS A 89 -9.40 -17.43 -4.60
CA LYS A 89 -9.20 -18.76 -3.97
C LYS A 89 -8.34 -19.60 -4.91
N GLY A 90 -7.41 -20.38 -4.36
CA GLY A 90 -6.56 -21.29 -5.14
C GLY A 90 -5.25 -20.68 -5.64
N SER A 91 -5.13 -19.35 -5.75
CA SER A 91 -3.90 -18.68 -6.22
C SER A 91 -2.65 -19.02 -5.40
N ARG A 92 -2.82 -19.34 -4.11
CA ARG A 92 -1.72 -19.76 -3.22
C ARG A 92 -1.42 -21.26 -3.24
N LYS A 93 -2.26 -22.08 -3.86
CA LYS A 93 -2.16 -23.55 -3.88
C LYS A 93 -1.93 -24.16 -5.27
N GLY A 94 -1.97 -23.35 -6.34
CA GLY A 94 -1.82 -23.84 -7.71
C GLY A 94 -2.98 -24.73 -8.19
N GLU A 95 -4.07 -24.79 -7.43
CA GLU A 95 -5.36 -25.37 -7.84
C GLU A 95 -6.03 -24.45 -8.88
N THR A 96 -7.00 -24.95 -9.65
CA THR A 96 -7.75 -24.17 -10.66
C THR A 96 -8.09 -22.78 -10.12
N VAL A 97 -7.33 -21.78 -10.55
CA VAL A 97 -7.46 -20.41 -10.07
C VAL A 97 -8.78 -19.89 -10.62
N GLY A 98 -9.75 -19.64 -9.72
CA GLY A 98 -10.98 -18.95 -10.12
C GLY A 98 -10.62 -17.60 -10.69
N HIS A 99 -11.34 -17.16 -11.72
CA HIS A 99 -11.00 -15.93 -12.41
C HIS A 99 -11.04 -14.71 -11.46
N ALA A 100 -10.19 -13.71 -11.70
CA ALA A 100 -10.08 -12.53 -10.84
C ALA A 100 -11.39 -11.73 -10.69
N TRP A 101 -12.32 -11.86 -11.63
CA TRP A 101 -13.66 -11.23 -11.58
C TRP A 101 -14.70 -12.03 -10.78
N GLU A 102 -14.37 -13.24 -10.32
CA GLU A 102 -15.29 -14.09 -9.57
C GLU A 102 -15.23 -13.84 -8.07
N GLY A 103 -16.38 -14.01 -7.41
CA GLY A 103 -16.52 -13.87 -5.96
C GLY A 103 -16.42 -12.43 -5.47
N HIS A 104 -16.16 -12.26 -4.18
CA HIS A 104 -16.20 -10.97 -3.48
C HIS A 104 -14.97 -10.74 -2.58
N LYS A 105 -13.82 -11.31 -2.95
CA LYS A 105 -12.64 -11.38 -2.08
C LYS A 105 -12.13 -10.01 -1.63
N LEU A 106 -12.04 -9.06 -2.56
CA LEU A 106 -11.58 -7.71 -2.25
C LEU A 106 -12.56 -6.99 -1.31
N ARG A 107 -13.86 -7.06 -1.61
CA ARG A 107 -14.92 -6.51 -0.77
C ARG A 107 -14.91 -7.12 0.63
N ASP A 108 -14.89 -8.44 0.73
CA ASP A 108 -14.93 -9.16 2.01
C ASP A 108 -13.69 -8.82 2.86
N ARG A 109 -12.54 -8.59 2.21
CA ARG A 109 -11.31 -8.16 2.87
C ARG A 109 -11.42 -6.75 3.42
N LEU A 110 -11.91 -5.79 2.63
CA LEU A 110 -12.15 -4.41 3.09
C LEU A 110 -13.17 -4.36 4.23
N ARG A 111 -14.27 -5.11 4.13
CA ARG A 111 -15.27 -5.22 5.21
C ARG A 111 -14.71 -5.90 6.47
N ALA A 112 -13.73 -6.79 6.34
CA ALA A 112 -13.05 -7.36 7.49
C ALA A 112 -12.15 -6.32 8.20
N HIS A 113 -11.53 -5.43 7.43
CA HIS A 113 -10.76 -4.31 7.96
C HIS A 113 -11.64 -3.27 8.63
N SER A 114 -12.79 -2.92 8.03
CA SER A 114 -13.74 -1.97 8.64
C SER A 114 -14.20 -2.47 10.01
N ARG A 115 -14.63 -3.73 10.11
CA ARG A 115 -15.01 -4.36 11.40
C ARG A 115 -13.87 -4.46 12.41
N LYS A 116 -12.61 -4.43 11.96
CA LYS A 116 -11.45 -4.46 12.87
C LYS A 116 -11.21 -3.07 13.46
N ILE A 117 -11.30 -2.04 12.63
CA ILE A 117 -11.20 -0.63 13.06
C ILE A 117 -12.35 -0.27 13.98
N ASP A 118 -13.58 -0.68 13.64
CA ASP A 118 -14.80 -0.47 14.44
C ASP A 118 -14.73 -1.09 15.85
N LYS A 119 -13.88 -2.10 16.03
CA LYS A 119 -13.63 -2.75 17.33
C LYS A 119 -12.48 -2.10 18.11
N ALA A 120 -11.63 -1.31 17.48
CA ALA A 120 -10.54 -0.64 18.18
C ALA A 120 -11.11 0.46 19.08
N LEU A 121 -10.59 0.58 20.29
CA LEU A 121 -11.12 1.50 21.30
C LEU A 121 -10.77 2.96 21.05
N ASP A 122 -9.76 3.22 20.24
CA ASP A 122 -9.16 4.53 20.00
C ASP A 122 -9.32 5.01 18.55
N LEU A 123 -9.97 4.24 17.68
CA LEU A 123 -10.17 4.59 16.28
C LEU A 123 -11.66 4.75 15.96
N GLU A 124 -11.98 5.81 15.22
CA GLU A 124 -13.33 6.05 14.70
C GLU A 124 -13.39 5.61 13.23
N LEU A 125 -14.30 4.68 12.90
CA LEU A 125 -14.43 4.13 11.54
C LEU A 125 -14.76 5.22 10.52
N GLY A 126 -15.53 6.24 10.91
CA GLY A 126 -15.86 7.39 10.05
C GLY A 126 -14.65 8.18 9.54
N HIS A 127 -13.48 8.03 10.17
CA HIS A 127 -12.25 8.69 9.77
C HIS A 127 -11.46 7.94 8.68
N PHE A 128 -11.94 6.80 8.20
CA PHE A 128 -11.22 5.95 7.25
C PHE A 128 -11.93 5.87 5.89
N HIS A 129 -11.13 6.00 4.84
CA HIS A 129 -11.57 5.90 3.45
C HIS A 129 -10.76 4.83 2.72
N ALA A 130 -11.30 4.28 1.64
CA ALA A 130 -10.59 3.31 0.81
C ALA A 130 -10.71 3.64 -0.67
N ARG A 131 -9.61 3.43 -1.39
CA ARG A 131 -9.60 3.20 -2.84
C ARG A 131 -9.35 1.72 -3.09
N PHE A 132 -10.00 1.16 -4.10
CA PHE A 132 -9.83 -0.25 -4.44
C PHE A 132 -10.02 -0.48 -5.94
N LEU A 133 -9.28 -1.44 -6.47
CA LEU A 133 -9.27 -1.78 -7.88
C LEU A 133 -9.35 -3.31 -8.01
N PRO A 134 -10.49 -3.85 -8.49
CA PRO A 134 -10.54 -5.21 -8.98
C PRO A 134 -9.50 -5.37 -10.10
N ALA A 135 -8.55 -6.28 -9.90
CA ALA A 135 -7.39 -6.43 -10.76
C ALA A 135 -6.96 -7.90 -10.81
N ASP A 136 -6.33 -8.27 -11.92
CA ASP A 136 -5.79 -9.62 -12.11
C ASP A 136 -4.69 -9.93 -11.08
N ASP A 137 -4.68 -11.16 -10.56
CA ASP A 137 -3.77 -11.57 -9.50
C ASP A 137 -2.32 -11.64 -9.95
N LEU A 138 -2.06 -11.64 -11.26
CA LEU A 138 -0.72 -11.49 -11.83
C LEU A 138 -0.05 -10.17 -11.44
N PHE A 139 -0.81 -9.07 -11.40
CA PHE A 139 -0.24 -7.73 -11.22
C PHE A 139 -0.29 -7.21 -9.78
N THR A 140 -1.28 -7.66 -9.00
CA THR A 140 -1.47 -7.17 -7.62
C THR A 140 -0.26 -7.31 -6.69
N PRO A 141 0.58 -8.39 -6.75
CA PRO A 141 1.75 -8.49 -5.87
C PRO A 141 2.84 -7.47 -6.21
N MET A 142 3.01 -7.15 -7.50
CA MET A 142 3.99 -6.16 -7.96
C MET A 142 3.56 -4.76 -7.56
N ALA A 143 2.28 -4.44 -7.74
CA ALA A 143 1.70 -3.17 -7.34
C ALA A 143 1.74 -2.96 -5.82
N GLU A 144 1.31 -3.95 -5.03
CA GLU A 144 1.35 -3.89 -3.56
C GLU A 144 2.78 -3.62 -3.06
N ARG A 145 3.76 -4.36 -3.57
CA ARG A 145 5.17 -4.18 -3.18
C ARG A 145 5.67 -2.79 -3.54
N LEU A 146 5.37 -2.31 -4.75
CA LEU A 146 5.78 -0.99 -5.21
C LEU A 146 5.19 0.10 -4.30
N MET A 147 3.88 0.06 -4.06
CA MET A 147 3.17 1.02 -3.21
C MET A 147 3.71 1.04 -1.77
N ILE A 148 3.96 -0.12 -1.16
CA ILE A 148 4.54 -0.19 0.18
C ILE A 148 5.97 0.39 0.19
N SER A 149 6.74 0.15 -0.87
CA SER A 149 8.10 0.67 -0.97
C SER A 149 8.16 2.19 -1.19
N GLU A 150 7.28 2.74 -2.02
CA GLU A 150 7.28 4.16 -2.39
C GLU A 150 6.51 5.03 -1.37
N LEU A 151 5.32 4.59 -0.96
CA LEU A 151 4.42 5.38 -0.10
C LEU A 151 4.62 5.11 1.39
N ARG A 152 5.37 4.05 1.73
CA ARG A 152 5.76 3.68 3.11
C ARG A 152 4.59 3.75 4.13
N PRO A 153 3.44 3.09 3.88
CA PRO A 153 2.28 3.19 4.78
C PRO A 153 2.63 2.68 6.18
N VAL A 154 2.28 3.45 7.21
CA VAL A 154 2.75 3.17 8.58
C VAL A 154 2.24 1.83 9.14
N TRP A 155 1.03 1.39 8.74
CA TRP A 155 0.50 0.06 9.14
C TRP A 155 1.09 -1.11 8.36
N ASN A 156 1.80 -0.86 7.27
CA ASN A 156 2.55 -1.89 6.55
C ASN A 156 3.98 -2.03 7.08
N VAL A 157 4.60 -0.91 7.48
CA VAL A 157 6.05 -0.85 7.73
C VAL A 157 6.41 -0.84 9.21
N VAL A 158 5.62 -0.14 10.05
CA VAL A 158 5.94 0.06 11.47
C VAL A 158 4.99 -0.75 12.35
N LEU A 159 3.68 -0.58 12.13
CA LEU A 159 2.61 -1.24 12.87
C LEU A 159 2.12 -2.47 12.15
N GLU A 160 3.02 -3.43 11.94
CA GLU A 160 2.69 -4.71 11.34
C GLU A 160 1.59 -5.44 12.13
N GLY A 161 0.76 -6.20 11.41
CA GLY A 161 -0.29 -7.03 12.01
C GLY A 161 -1.71 -6.63 11.65
N PHE A 162 -1.95 -5.41 11.14
CA PHE A 162 -3.29 -5.00 10.71
C PHE A 162 -3.93 -5.97 9.70
N GLY A 163 -3.13 -6.54 8.79
CA GLY A 163 -3.58 -7.53 7.82
C GLY A 163 -3.97 -8.90 8.40
N VAL A 164 -3.63 -9.20 9.65
CA VAL A 164 -3.78 -10.53 10.24
C VAL A 164 -5.23 -10.77 10.68
N ASN A 165 -5.70 -12.00 10.51
CA ASN A 165 -6.96 -12.48 11.07
C ASN A 165 -6.65 -13.52 12.15
N ARG A 166 -7.61 -13.74 13.06
CA ARG A 166 -7.57 -14.83 14.05
C ARG A 166 -7.14 -16.14 13.38
N GLN A 167 -6.05 -16.72 13.84
CA GLN A 167 -5.63 -18.06 13.40
C GLN A 167 -6.34 -19.10 14.27
N GLY A 168 -6.52 -20.33 13.76
CA GLY A 168 -7.22 -21.39 14.51
C GLY A 168 -6.69 -21.57 15.94
N SER A 169 -7.57 -22.01 16.84
CA SER A 169 -7.29 -22.16 18.28
C SER A 169 -6.04 -22.99 18.54
N GLY A 170 -5.09 -22.46 19.32
CA GLY A 170 -3.91 -23.19 19.82
C GLY A 170 -2.55 -22.56 19.55
N ARG A 171 -2.46 -21.50 18.75
CA ARG A 171 -1.18 -20.78 18.49
C ARG A 171 -1.08 -19.39 19.12
N GLU A 172 -2.20 -18.84 19.58
CA GLU A 172 -2.31 -17.46 20.10
C GLU A 172 -1.55 -17.25 21.41
N SER A 173 -1.49 -18.26 22.28
CA SER A 173 -0.79 -18.18 23.57
C SER A 173 0.74 -18.18 23.44
N ASN A 174 1.27 -18.59 22.28
CA ASN A 174 2.71 -18.75 22.06
C ASN A 174 3.28 -17.70 21.09
N GLN A 175 2.47 -16.72 20.69
CA GLN A 175 2.84 -15.66 19.76
C GLN A 175 2.58 -14.30 20.39
N LEU A 176 3.47 -13.35 20.14
CA LEU A 176 3.26 -11.98 20.59
C LEU A 176 2.09 -11.35 19.83
N ARG A 177 1.31 -10.54 20.53
CA ARG A 177 0.23 -9.72 19.98
C ARG A 177 0.78 -8.88 18.83
N PRO A 178 0.15 -8.86 17.63
CA PRO A 178 0.67 -8.06 16.53
C PRO A 178 0.74 -6.56 16.90
N LYS A 179 1.75 -5.83 16.41
CA LYS A 179 2.04 -4.44 16.83
C LYS A 179 0.84 -3.50 16.66
N TRP A 180 0.08 -3.65 15.56
CA TRP A 180 -1.14 -2.86 15.37
C TRP A 180 -2.15 -3.07 16.50
N HIS A 181 -2.34 -4.32 16.94
CA HIS A 181 -3.26 -4.66 18.04
C HIS A 181 -2.72 -4.28 19.42
N GLU A 182 -1.41 -4.20 19.59
CA GLU A 182 -0.81 -3.65 20.81
C GLU A 182 -1.08 -2.15 20.95
N LEU A 183 -1.00 -1.42 19.83
CA LEU A 183 -1.25 0.02 19.83
C LEU A 183 -2.74 0.36 19.84
N HIS A 184 -3.57 -0.43 19.15
CA HIS A 184 -5.01 -0.25 19.01
C HIS A 184 -5.77 -1.45 19.63
N PRO A 185 -6.01 -1.42 20.96
CA PRO A 185 -6.70 -2.50 21.67
C PRO A 185 -8.19 -2.54 21.32
N GLY A 186 -8.87 -3.64 21.67
CA GLY A 186 -10.33 -3.82 21.50
C GLY A 186 -10.72 -4.99 20.58
N VAL A 187 -9.73 -5.61 19.95
CA VAL A 187 -9.95 -6.82 19.15
C VAL A 187 -9.73 -8.04 20.04
N GLU A 188 -10.83 -8.56 20.60
CA GLU A 188 -10.87 -9.62 21.62
C GLU A 188 -9.84 -10.75 21.46
N TRP A 189 -9.70 -11.33 20.26
CA TRP A 189 -8.76 -12.44 20.05
C TRP A 189 -7.30 -12.01 20.19
N ALA A 190 -6.97 -10.77 19.79
CA ALA A 190 -5.63 -10.23 19.90
C ALA A 190 -5.35 -9.71 21.33
N ASP A 191 -6.38 -9.20 22.00
CA ASP A 191 -6.28 -8.75 23.39
C ASP A 191 -5.93 -9.92 24.32
N GLY A 192 -6.38 -11.14 24.01
CA GLY A 192 -6.00 -12.36 24.71
C GLY A 192 -4.58 -12.88 24.46
N MET A 193 -3.81 -12.27 23.55
CA MET A 193 -2.43 -12.68 23.25
C MET A 193 -1.40 -12.03 24.21
N PRO A 194 -0.25 -12.67 24.45
CA PRO A 194 0.88 -12.03 25.13
C PRO A 194 1.27 -10.70 24.49
N GLY A 195 1.33 -9.61 25.28
CA GLY A 195 1.66 -8.27 24.78
C GLY A 195 3.09 -8.13 24.25
N GLN A 196 3.34 -7.04 23.52
CA GLN A 196 4.68 -6.75 23.00
C GLN A 196 5.68 -6.38 24.12
N PRO A 197 6.97 -6.72 24.01
CA PRO A 197 8.00 -6.23 24.91
C PRO A 197 8.03 -4.70 24.95
N GLY A 198 7.85 -4.12 26.14
CA GLY A 198 7.78 -2.66 26.32
C GLY A 198 6.42 -2.02 25.98
N GLY A 199 5.42 -2.81 25.58
CA GLY A 199 4.06 -2.37 25.32
C GLY A 199 3.93 -1.38 24.15
N ALA A 200 2.93 -0.50 24.23
CA ALA A 200 2.60 0.46 23.17
C ALA A 200 3.59 1.64 23.04
N ALA A 201 4.33 2.01 24.08
CA ALA A 201 5.15 3.23 24.08
C ALA A 201 6.29 3.24 23.04
N PRO A 202 7.08 2.15 22.86
CA PRO A 202 8.07 2.08 21.78
C PRO A 202 7.44 2.14 20.38
N LEU A 203 6.24 1.56 20.22
CA LEU A 203 5.51 1.58 18.95
C LEU A 203 5.02 2.99 18.62
N HIS A 204 4.49 3.71 19.62
CA HIS A 204 4.11 5.11 19.49
C HIS A 204 5.29 5.98 19.02
N ALA A 205 6.45 5.84 19.67
CA ALA A 205 7.65 6.58 19.28
C ALA A 205 8.10 6.25 17.84
N ALA A 206 8.03 4.98 17.44
CA ALA A 206 8.37 4.55 16.07
C ALA A 206 7.40 5.12 15.02
N VAL A 207 6.09 5.17 15.31
CA VAL A 207 5.08 5.79 14.44
C VAL A 207 5.35 7.27 14.24
N VAL A 208 5.60 8.01 15.32
CA VAL A 208 5.92 9.43 15.27
C VAL A 208 7.18 9.68 14.44
N ALA A 209 8.25 8.90 14.67
CA ALA A 209 9.49 9.03 13.91
C ALA A 209 9.28 8.75 12.40
N HIS A 210 8.48 7.73 12.08
CA HIS A 210 8.19 7.34 10.69
C HIS A 210 7.35 8.39 9.96
N LEU A 211 6.28 8.88 10.57
CA LEU A 211 5.38 9.85 9.95
C LEU A 211 6.01 11.24 9.80
N LYS A 212 7.04 11.58 10.60
CA LYS A 212 7.88 12.76 10.34
C LYS A 212 8.63 12.68 9.01
N LEU A 213 8.98 11.47 8.54
CA LEU A 213 9.73 11.26 7.31
C LEU A 213 8.85 10.92 6.11
N HIS A 214 7.67 10.34 6.34
CA HIS A 214 6.84 9.72 5.30
C HIS A 214 5.38 10.20 5.29
N SER A 215 5.13 11.46 5.65
CA SER A 215 3.79 12.07 5.60
C SER A 215 3.49 12.83 4.31
N THR A 216 4.47 12.96 3.42
CA THR A 216 4.33 13.61 2.11
C THR A 216 4.56 12.61 0.99
N PRO A 217 3.75 12.62 -0.09
CA PRO A 217 3.97 11.74 -1.23
C PRO A 217 5.33 12.04 -1.89
N PRO A 218 6.05 11.01 -2.36
CA PRO A 218 7.26 11.23 -3.16
C PRO A 218 6.88 11.83 -4.52
N ALA A 219 7.72 12.71 -5.08
CA ALA A 219 7.48 13.33 -6.39
C ALA A 219 7.26 12.30 -7.52
N SER A 220 7.85 11.11 -7.38
CA SER A 220 7.70 9.97 -8.31
C SER A 220 6.28 9.42 -8.39
N ALA A 221 5.45 9.64 -7.35
CA ALA A 221 4.07 9.17 -7.30
C ALA A 221 3.08 10.12 -8.03
N GLU A 222 3.54 11.29 -8.48
CA GLU A 222 2.72 12.25 -9.24
C GLU A 222 2.74 11.98 -10.77
N GLY A 223 3.59 11.06 -11.24
CA GLY A 223 3.73 10.71 -12.65
C GLY A 223 2.58 9.86 -13.20
N GLY A 224 2.10 10.21 -14.39
CA GLY A 224 1.09 9.43 -15.13
C GLY A 224 1.65 8.16 -15.78
N PRO A 225 0.77 7.25 -16.28
CA PRO A 225 1.17 6.01 -16.92
C PRO A 225 1.97 6.33 -18.20
N GLY A 226 3.09 5.65 -18.39
CA GLY A 226 3.94 5.82 -19.58
C GLY A 226 5.05 6.87 -19.45
N GLN A 227 5.10 7.65 -18.37
CA GLN A 227 6.25 8.53 -18.14
C GLN A 227 7.43 7.71 -17.58
N PRO A 228 8.67 7.92 -18.09
CA PRO A 228 9.84 7.35 -17.45
C PRO A 228 9.88 7.90 -16.02
N GLY A 229 9.80 7.00 -15.03
CA GLY A 229 9.96 7.40 -13.64
C GLY A 229 11.27 8.18 -13.51
N ILE A 230 11.26 9.30 -12.79
CA ILE A 230 12.48 10.04 -12.47
C ILE A 230 13.33 9.08 -11.65
N THR A 231 14.28 8.41 -12.31
CA THR A 231 15.32 7.65 -11.62
C THR A 231 16.22 8.68 -10.99
N ASP A 232 16.17 8.80 -9.66
CA ASP A 232 17.18 9.57 -8.94
C ASP A 232 18.56 9.10 -9.41
N PRO A 233 19.44 10.00 -9.88
CA PRO A 233 20.81 9.62 -10.15
C PRO A 233 21.42 9.18 -8.83
N HIS A 234 21.82 7.90 -8.73
CA HIS A 234 22.57 7.38 -7.60
C HIS A 234 23.73 8.34 -7.27
N PRO A 235 23.95 8.72 -6.00
CA PRO A 235 25.13 9.49 -5.64
C PRO A 235 26.36 8.61 -5.85
N VAL A 236 27.34 9.17 -6.56
CA VAL A 236 28.66 8.59 -6.86
C VAL A 236 29.50 8.50 -5.59
#